data_AF-A0A0Q4XUH0-F1
#
_entry.id   AF-A0A0Q4XUH0-F1
#
_cell.length_a   1.000
_cell.length_b   1.000
_cell.length_c   1.000
_cell.angle_alpha   90.00
_cell.angle_beta   90.00
_cell.angle_gamma   90.00
#
_symmetry.space_group_name_H-M   'P 1'
#
loop_
_entity.id
_entity.type
_entity.pdbx_description
1 polymer ?
#
loop_
_entity_poly.entity_id
_entity_poly.type
_entity_poly.pdbx_seq_one_letter_code
_entity_poly.pdbx_strand_id
1 'polypeptide(L)'
;MPRRTPLPILTLAVLLSGCAGNAYLDAKRNTAAGGKMDQDIAASQADLDRARAQNASLQSATANRQAEIDRDKRRVASLESDLRKQDATLAAALKSGKVTKARHAELKKQLDQLKGDTQSAELDAQRLAMAKTPDAQATAAKEKQLQDLEKRKKGLEDALAAMAR
;
A
#
# COMPACT_ATOMS: atom_id res chain seq x y z
N MET A 1 23.01 75.98 -4.94
CA MET A 1 22.39 77.17 -5.56
C MET A 1 21.76 76.75 -6.89
N PRO A 2 20.68 77.39 -7.39
CA PRO A 2 19.40 77.63 -6.73
C PRO A 2 18.17 77.28 -7.62
N ARG A 3 17.04 77.01 -6.95
CA ARG A 3 15.64 77.47 -7.21
C ARG A 3 15.07 77.40 -8.65
N ARG A 4 13.88 76.79 -8.77
CA ARG A 4 12.59 77.51 -8.80
C ARG A 4 11.37 76.57 -8.80
N THR A 5 10.54 76.75 -7.79
CA THR A 5 9.10 76.42 -7.71
C THR A 5 8.29 77.20 -8.75
N PRO A 6 7.10 76.69 -9.15
CA PRO A 6 5.86 77.20 -8.54
C PRO A 6 4.79 76.12 -8.22
N LEU A 7 4.14 76.28 -7.06
CA LEU A 7 2.76 75.84 -6.71
C LEU A 7 1.73 76.78 -7.38
N PRO A 8 0.40 76.58 -7.26
CA PRO A 8 -0.43 75.38 -7.37
C PRO A 8 -1.63 75.61 -8.33
N ILE A 9 -2.16 74.58 -8.99
CA ILE A 9 -3.54 74.64 -9.53
C ILE A 9 -4.38 73.60 -8.79
N LEU A 10 -5.14 74.14 -7.85
CA LEU A 10 -6.24 73.50 -7.16
C LEU A 10 -7.39 73.35 -8.19
N THR A 11 -7.58 72.16 -8.76
CA THR A 11 -8.85 71.79 -9.39
C THR A 11 -9.62 70.88 -8.46
N LEU A 12 -10.40 71.52 -7.59
CA LEU A 12 -11.46 70.91 -6.83
C LEU A 12 -12.60 70.57 -7.81
N ALA A 13 -12.64 69.35 -8.32
CA ALA A 13 -13.81 68.81 -9.01
C ALA A 13 -14.62 67.98 -8.01
N VAL A 14 -15.55 68.66 -7.34
CA VAL A 14 -16.54 68.06 -6.45
C VAL A 14 -17.87 68.02 -7.21
N LEU A 15 -18.53 66.86 -7.11
CA LEU A 15 -19.90 66.50 -7.48
C LEU A 15 -20.16 66.13 -8.95
N LEU A 16 -20.50 64.86 -9.17
CA LEU A 16 -21.88 64.43 -9.51
C LEU A 16 -21.94 62.89 -9.63
N SER A 17 -22.51 62.28 -8.58
CA SER A 17 -23.53 61.21 -8.63
C SER A 17 -23.50 60.17 -9.76
N GLY A 18 -23.38 58.89 -9.37
CA GLY A 18 -23.89 57.79 -10.20
C GLY A 18 -23.32 56.43 -9.84
N CYS A 19 -23.92 55.77 -8.83
CA CYS A 19 -23.89 54.33 -8.61
C CYS A 19 -22.49 53.68 -8.73
N ALA A 20 -21.65 53.72 -7.69
CA ALA A 20 -21.64 52.60 -6.74
C ALA A 20 -22.52 51.45 -7.24
N GLY A 21 -21.97 50.65 -8.15
CA GLY A 21 -22.57 49.42 -8.63
C GLY A 21 -22.78 48.50 -7.44
N ASN A 22 -23.94 48.68 -6.80
CA ASN A 22 -24.77 47.62 -6.31
C ASN A 22 -24.21 46.71 -5.22
N ALA A 23 -23.44 47.23 -4.27
CA ALA A 23 -23.13 46.48 -3.03
C ALA A 23 -24.40 45.95 -2.33
N TYR A 24 -25.52 46.69 -2.39
CA TYR A 24 -26.82 46.25 -1.87
C TYR A 24 -27.50 45.17 -2.71
N LEU A 25 -27.41 45.25 -4.06
CA LEU A 25 -27.96 44.22 -4.93
C LEU A 25 -27.08 42.96 -4.97
N ASP A 26 -25.76 43.08 -4.80
CA ASP A 26 -24.83 41.95 -4.61
C ASP A 26 -25.01 41.32 -3.22
N ALA A 27 -25.20 42.12 -2.16
CA ALA A 27 -25.58 41.59 -0.86
C ALA A 27 -26.93 40.86 -0.93
N LYS A 28 -27.94 41.43 -1.60
CA LYS A 28 -29.24 40.76 -1.82
C LYS A 28 -29.10 39.49 -2.67
N ARG A 29 -28.31 39.51 -3.74
CA ARG A 29 -28.05 38.33 -4.57
C ARG A 29 -27.31 37.24 -3.79
N ASN A 30 -26.32 37.61 -3.00
CA ASN A 30 -25.62 36.69 -2.12
C ASN A 30 -26.56 36.10 -1.06
N THR A 31 -27.45 36.87 -0.45
CA THR A 31 -28.44 36.33 0.49
C THR A 31 -29.55 35.51 -0.21
N ALA A 32 -29.91 35.86 -1.45
CA ALA A 32 -30.92 35.14 -2.24
C ALA A 32 -30.39 33.81 -2.81
N ALA A 33 -29.08 33.71 -3.03
CA ALA A 33 -28.38 32.50 -3.44
C ALA A 33 -27.96 31.59 -2.26
N GLY A 34 -28.42 31.89 -1.04
CA GLY A 34 -27.86 31.36 0.20
C GLY A 34 -26.61 32.15 0.56
N GLY A 35 -26.63 32.82 1.70
CA GLY A 35 -25.57 33.75 2.12
C GLY A 35 -24.19 33.08 2.20
N LYS A 36 -23.15 33.86 2.48
CA LYS A 36 -21.78 33.31 2.67
C LYS A 36 -21.75 32.15 3.68
N MET A 37 -22.58 32.20 4.72
CA MET A 37 -22.75 31.12 5.68
C MET A 37 -23.33 29.83 5.07
N ASP A 38 -24.31 29.93 4.17
CA ASP A 38 -24.88 28.74 3.50
C ASP A 38 -23.89 28.12 2.51
N GLN A 39 -23.08 28.95 1.84
CA GLN A 39 -21.98 28.48 1.00
C GLN A 39 -20.89 27.78 1.82
N ASP A 40 -20.53 28.32 2.98
CA ASP A 40 -19.55 27.72 3.89
C ASP A 40 -20.08 26.39 4.47
N ILE A 41 -21.37 26.31 4.80
CA ILE A 41 -22.03 25.07 5.24
C ILE A 41 -22.03 24.02 4.11
N ALA A 42 -22.39 24.41 2.89
CA ALA A 42 -22.39 23.51 1.75
C ALA A 42 -20.99 22.99 1.41
N ALA A 43 -19.98 23.86 1.47
CA ALA A 43 -18.57 23.48 1.30
C ALA A 43 -18.11 22.51 2.40
N SER A 44 -18.45 22.81 3.66
CA SER A 44 -18.13 21.94 4.80
C SER A 44 -18.80 20.56 4.70
N GLN A 45 -20.05 20.51 4.24
CA GLN A 45 -20.77 19.26 3.99
C GLN A 45 -20.10 18.46 2.87
N ALA A 46 -19.72 19.11 1.76
CA ALA A 46 -19.00 18.47 0.67
C ALA A 46 -17.63 17.89 1.11
N ASP A 47 -16.92 18.61 1.99
CA ASP A 47 -15.66 18.12 2.57
C ASP A 47 -15.86 16.96 3.52
N LEU A 48 -16.91 16.98 4.36
CA LEU A 48 -17.29 15.86 5.20
C LEU A 48 -17.65 14.62 4.38
N ASP A 49 -18.41 14.77 3.31
CA ASP A 49 -18.79 13.67 2.43
C ASP A 49 -17.58 13.11 1.67
N ARG A 50 -16.66 13.97 1.24
CA ARG A 50 -15.38 13.56 0.67
C ARG A 50 -14.54 12.79 1.69
N ALA A 51 -14.45 13.26 2.93
CA ALA A 51 -13.72 12.58 4.00
C ALA A 51 -14.35 11.24 4.36
N ARG A 52 -15.69 11.15 4.39
CA ARG A 52 -16.42 9.88 4.59
C ARG A 52 -16.14 8.89 3.46
N ALA A 53 -16.18 9.34 2.21
CA ALA A 53 -15.86 8.50 1.06
C ALA A 53 -14.41 8.00 1.10
N GLN A 54 -13.46 8.86 1.48
CA GLN A 54 -12.06 8.49 1.67
C GLN A 54 -11.90 7.46 2.79
N ASN A 55 -12.56 7.65 3.94
CA ASN A 55 -12.52 6.68 5.04
C ASN A 55 -13.11 5.33 4.64
N ALA A 56 -14.23 5.30 3.93
CA ALA A 56 -14.82 4.04 3.43
C ALA A 56 -13.88 3.32 2.46
N SER A 57 -13.23 4.07 1.55
CA SER A 57 -12.23 3.53 0.63
C SER A 57 -11.01 2.97 1.37
N LEU A 58 -10.50 3.68 2.36
CA LEU A 58 -9.38 3.22 3.19
C LEU A 58 -9.73 1.97 3.99
N GLN A 59 -10.92 1.91 4.59
CA GLN A 59 -11.39 0.72 5.30
C GLN A 59 -11.46 -0.49 4.38
N SER A 60 -12.04 -0.35 3.18
CA SER A 60 -12.06 -1.43 2.18
C SER A 60 -10.65 -1.87 1.77
N ALA A 61 -9.74 -0.91 1.54
CA ALA A 61 -8.35 -1.21 1.22
C ALA A 61 -7.64 -1.97 2.36
N THR A 62 -7.86 -1.59 3.61
CA THR A 62 -7.29 -2.29 4.77
C THR A 62 -7.82 -3.71 4.91
N ALA A 63 -9.14 -3.92 4.71
CA ALA A 63 -9.74 -5.26 4.77
C ALA A 63 -9.18 -6.17 3.67
N ASN A 64 -9.05 -5.65 2.45
CA ASN A 64 -8.47 -6.40 1.33
C ASN A 64 -7.00 -6.77 1.58
N ARG A 65 -6.20 -5.84 2.12
CA ARG A 65 -4.81 -6.13 2.51
C ARG A 65 -4.74 -7.20 3.58
N GLN A 66 -5.59 -7.11 4.61
CA GLN A 66 -5.61 -8.12 5.67
C GLN A 66 -5.92 -9.52 5.12
N ALA A 67 -6.89 -9.63 4.21
CA ALA A 67 -7.20 -10.89 3.55
C ALA A 67 -6.05 -11.42 2.67
N GLU A 68 -5.27 -10.54 2.04
CA GLU A 68 -4.05 -10.94 1.31
C GLU A 68 -2.99 -11.49 2.26
N ILE A 69 -2.70 -10.77 3.35
CA ILE A 69 -1.73 -11.18 4.38
C ILE A 69 -2.10 -12.54 4.96
N ASP A 70 -3.38 -12.76 5.27
CA ASP A 70 -3.83 -14.03 5.84
C ASP A 70 -3.70 -15.18 4.84
N ARG A 71 -3.88 -14.93 3.54
CA ARG A 71 -3.62 -15.92 2.49
C ARG A 71 -2.12 -16.25 2.40
N ASP A 72 -1.26 -15.25 2.40
CA ASP A 72 0.19 -15.44 2.35
C ASP A 72 0.69 -16.24 3.55
N LYS A 73 0.24 -15.88 4.76
CA LYS A 73 0.58 -16.59 6.00
C LYS A 73 0.21 -18.07 5.92
N ARG A 74 -0.97 -18.38 5.38
CA ARG A 74 -1.39 -19.78 5.18
C ARG A 74 -0.51 -20.51 4.18
N ARG A 75 -0.13 -19.86 3.07
CA ARG A 75 0.78 -20.45 2.07
C ARG A 75 2.15 -20.74 2.69
N VAL A 76 2.74 -19.76 3.37
CA VAL A 76 4.02 -19.92 4.09
C VAL A 76 3.94 -21.05 5.11
N ALA A 77 2.92 -21.08 5.96
CA ALA A 77 2.73 -22.14 6.95
C ALA A 77 2.60 -23.54 6.30
N SER A 78 1.93 -23.63 5.14
CA SER A 78 1.85 -24.87 4.37
C SER A 78 3.22 -25.29 3.82
N LEU A 79 3.99 -24.34 3.27
CA LEU A 79 5.35 -24.59 2.81
C LEU A 79 6.23 -25.11 3.94
N GLU A 80 6.22 -24.44 5.10
CA GLU A 80 7.00 -24.86 6.27
C GLU A 80 6.63 -26.27 6.75
N SER A 81 5.33 -26.56 6.84
CA SER A 81 4.83 -27.88 7.25
C SER A 81 5.34 -28.98 6.32
N ASP A 82 5.30 -28.74 5.01
CA ASP A 82 5.74 -29.72 4.04
C ASP A 82 7.27 -29.86 3.99
N LEU A 83 8.02 -28.77 4.17
CA LEU A 83 9.49 -28.84 4.32
C LEU A 83 9.88 -29.66 5.55
N ARG A 84 9.13 -29.57 6.66
CA ARG A 84 9.36 -30.41 7.85
C ARG A 84 9.07 -31.89 7.55
N LYS A 85 8.01 -32.20 6.80
CA LYS A 85 7.72 -33.58 6.37
C LYS A 85 8.83 -34.12 5.46
N GLN A 86 9.28 -33.32 4.49
CA GLN A 86 10.37 -33.69 3.58
C GLN A 86 11.68 -33.97 4.33
N ASP A 87 12.01 -33.17 5.34
CA ASP A 87 13.17 -33.38 6.21
C ASP A 87 13.06 -34.69 7.00
N ALA A 88 11.89 -35.00 7.55
CA ALA A 88 11.64 -36.28 8.21
C ALA A 88 11.75 -37.48 7.26
N THR A 89 11.21 -37.36 6.04
CA THR A 89 11.33 -38.37 4.98
C THR A 89 12.78 -38.58 4.57
N LEU A 90 13.55 -37.50 4.40
CA LEU A 90 14.97 -37.57 4.05
C LEU A 90 15.79 -38.28 5.15
N ALA A 91 15.53 -37.96 6.42
CA ALA A 91 16.15 -38.63 7.56
C ALA A 91 15.78 -40.11 7.63
N ALA A 92 14.53 -40.48 7.34
CA ALA A 92 14.08 -41.86 7.28
C ALA A 92 14.72 -42.63 6.10
N ALA A 93 14.85 -41.99 4.94
CA ALA A 93 15.53 -42.56 3.77
C ALA A 93 17.01 -42.84 4.05
N LEU A 94 17.70 -41.97 4.80
CA LEU A 94 19.07 -42.22 5.22
C LEU A 94 19.17 -43.41 6.18
N LYS A 95 18.29 -43.47 7.19
CA LYS A 95 18.25 -44.58 8.17
C LYS A 95 17.94 -45.92 7.51
N SER A 96 17.08 -45.94 6.50
CA SER A 96 16.72 -47.14 5.74
C SER A 96 17.71 -47.48 4.62
N GLY A 97 18.78 -46.70 4.45
CA GLY A 97 19.80 -46.93 3.42
C GLY A 97 19.34 -46.63 1.99
N LYS A 98 18.15 -46.06 1.80
CA LYS A 98 17.61 -45.66 0.49
C LYS A 98 18.38 -44.50 -0.15
N VAL A 99 19.11 -43.73 0.66
CA VAL A 99 19.95 -42.63 0.18
C VAL A 99 21.33 -42.70 0.81
N THR A 100 22.37 -42.35 0.04
CA THR A 100 23.74 -42.27 0.56
C THR A 100 23.91 -41.05 1.46
N LYS A 101 24.90 -41.07 2.37
CA LYS A 101 25.24 -39.92 3.22
C LYS A 101 25.55 -38.66 2.40
N ALA A 102 26.27 -38.81 1.29
CA ALA A 102 26.60 -37.70 0.40
C ALA A 102 25.35 -37.09 -0.25
N ARG A 103 24.43 -37.92 -0.76
CA ARG A 103 23.18 -37.45 -1.36
C ARG A 103 22.24 -36.85 -0.32
N HIS A 104 22.21 -37.40 0.89
CA HIS A 104 21.48 -36.81 2.01
C HIS A 104 22.00 -35.41 2.36
N ALA A 105 23.32 -35.22 2.47
CA ALA A 105 23.90 -33.92 2.79
C ALA A 105 23.54 -32.85 1.75
N GLU A 106 23.57 -33.20 0.47
CA GLU A 106 23.16 -32.30 -0.62
C GLU A 106 21.67 -31.92 -0.52
N LEU A 107 20.79 -32.89 -0.39
CA LEU A 107 19.34 -32.64 -0.27
C LEU A 107 19.00 -31.86 1.00
N LYS A 108 19.72 -32.13 2.10
CA LYS A 108 19.55 -31.40 3.35
C LYS A 108 19.96 -29.94 3.20
N LYS A 109 21.05 -29.65 2.49
CA LYS A 109 21.47 -28.29 2.17
C LYS A 109 20.41 -27.56 1.34
N GLN A 110 19.84 -28.22 0.33
CA GLN A 110 18.77 -27.65 -0.49
C GLN A 110 17.51 -27.38 0.33
N LEU A 111 17.13 -28.30 1.24
CA LEU A 111 16.01 -28.10 2.17
C LEU A 111 16.27 -26.93 3.12
N ASP A 112 17.46 -26.82 3.71
CA ASP A 112 17.80 -25.75 4.64
C ASP A 112 17.84 -24.39 3.94
N GLN A 113 18.35 -24.34 2.72
CA GLN A 113 18.27 -23.14 1.88
C GLN A 113 16.81 -22.77 1.62
N LEU A 114 15.95 -23.74 1.26
CA LEU A 114 14.54 -23.47 0.99
C LEU A 114 13.76 -23.03 2.25
N LYS A 115 14.10 -23.56 3.42
CA LYS A 115 13.60 -23.09 4.72
C LYS A 115 14.01 -21.64 4.97
N GLY A 116 15.28 -21.31 4.74
CA GLY A 116 15.78 -19.94 4.86
C GLY A 116 15.07 -18.96 3.90
N ASP A 117 14.91 -19.35 2.64
CA ASP A 117 14.19 -18.55 1.65
C ASP A 117 12.72 -18.36 2.05
N THR A 118 12.06 -19.40 2.59
CA THR A 118 10.68 -19.34 3.08
C THR A 118 10.53 -18.36 4.27
N GLN A 119 11.47 -18.41 5.23
CA GLN A 119 11.50 -17.47 6.35
C GLN A 119 11.73 -16.03 5.89
N SER A 120 12.62 -15.82 4.90
CA SER A 120 12.81 -14.49 4.33
C SER A 120 11.54 -13.96 3.65
N ALA A 121 10.84 -14.80 2.90
CA ALA A 121 9.58 -14.44 2.25
C ALA A 121 8.48 -14.11 3.28
N GLU A 122 8.44 -14.80 4.42
CA GLU A 122 7.54 -14.46 5.52
C GLU A 122 7.82 -13.07 6.10
N LEU A 123 9.09 -12.78 6.39
CA LEU A 123 9.51 -11.48 6.91
C LEU A 123 9.20 -10.36 5.91
N ASP A 124 9.41 -10.58 4.63
CA ASP A 124 9.10 -9.62 3.57
C ASP A 124 7.58 -9.43 3.42
N ALA A 125 6.77 -10.50 3.48
CA ALA A 125 5.32 -10.39 3.51
C ALA A 125 4.84 -9.59 4.74
N GLN A 126 5.44 -9.80 5.91
CA GLN A 126 5.13 -9.05 7.12
C GLN A 126 5.55 -7.57 7.02
N ARG A 127 6.69 -7.27 6.39
CA ARG A 127 7.11 -5.89 6.12
C ARG A 127 6.14 -5.18 5.18
N LEU A 128 5.72 -5.85 4.11
CA LEU A 128 4.75 -5.30 3.15
C LEU A 128 3.37 -5.10 3.79
N ALA A 129 2.97 -5.99 4.69
CA ALA A 129 1.76 -5.84 5.49
C ALA A 129 1.76 -4.58 6.35
N MET A 130 2.91 -4.25 6.95
CA MET A 130 3.08 -3.10 7.84
C MET A 130 3.41 -1.80 7.08
N ALA A 131 3.62 -1.87 5.77
CA ALA A 131 3.93 -0.69 4.95
C ALA A 131 2.72 0.24 4.86
N LYS A 132 2.94 1.53 5.16
CA LYS A 132 1.90 2.57 5.09
C LYS A 132 1.42 2.78 3.65
N THR A 133 2.36 2.73 2.70
CA THR A 133 2.12 2.91 1.27
C THR A 133 2.10 1.57 0.55
N PRO A 134 1.09 1.31 -0.31
CA PRO A 134 1.09 0.12 -1.14
C PRO A 134 2.17 0.24 -2.21
N ASP A 135 3.06 -0.75 -2.26
CA ASP A 135 4.04 -0.91 -3.32
C ASP A 135 3.63 -2.11 -4.19
N ALA A 136 3.08 -1.82 -5.37
CA ALA A 136 2.63 -2.84 -6.31
C ALA A 136 3.78 -3.68 -6.89
N GLN A 137 4.99 -3.12 -6.98
CA GLN A 137 6.16 -3.86 -7.45
C GLN A 137 6.62 -4.84 -6.39
N ALA A 138 6.65 -4.41 -5.13
CA ALA A 138 7.07 -5.29 -4.04
C ALA A 138 6.06 -6.42 -3.78
N THR A 139 4.76 -6.18 -3.90
CA THR A 139 3.76 -7.26 -3.80
C THR A 139 3.86 -8.25 -4.98
N ALA A 140 4.09 -7.76 -6.20
CA ALA A 140 4.33 -8.62 -7.35
C ALA A 140 5.62 -9.43 -7.24
N ALA A 141 6.69 -8.84 -6.69
CA ALA A 141 7.95 -9.53 -6.42
C ALA A 141 7.76 -10.65 -5.38
N LYS A 142 7.07 -10.37 -4.28
CA LYS A 142 6.69 -11.34 -3.24
C LYS A 142 5.91 -12.52 -3.83
N GLU A 143 4.92 -12.23 -4.68
CA GLU A 143 4.12 -13.30 -5.32
C GLU A 143 4.98 -14.20 -6.22
N LYS A 144 5.90 -13.61 -7.00
CA LYS A 144 6.86 -14.39 -7.78
C LYS A 144 7.77 -15.24 -6.89
N GLN A 145 8.26 -14.69 -5.79
CA GLN A 145 9.07 -15.43 -4.83
C GLN A 145 8.31 -16.63 -4.26
N LEU A 146 7.06 -16.45 -3.83
CA LEU A 146 6.23 -17.56 -3.32
C LEU A 146 6.01 -18.65 -4.38
N GLN A 147 5.76 -18.27 -5.64
CA GLN A 147 5.60 -19.24 -6.73
C GLN A 147 6.89 -20.00 -7.03
N ASP A 148 8.04 -19.33 -6.98
CA ASP A 148 9.33 -19.98 -7.19
C ASP A 148 9.67 -20.93 -6.04
N LEU A 149 9.32 -20.58 -4.79
CA LEU A 149 9.43 -21.46 -3.63
C LEU A 149 8.54 -22.70 -3.79
N GLU A 150 7.30 -22.54 -4.22
CA GLU A 150 6.37 -23.64 -4.48
C GLU A 150 6.92 -24.59 -5.56
N LYS A 151 7.48 -24.05 -6.64
CA LYS A 151 8.11 -24.86 -7.70
C LYS A 151 9.33 -25.62 -7.20
N ARG A 152 10.24 -24.95 -6.46
CA ARG A 152 11.44 -25.57 -5.89
C ARG A 152 11.08 -26.67 -4.91
N LYS A 153 10.10 -26.42 -4.03
CA LYS A 153 9.54 -27.41 -3.12
C LYS A 153 9.02 -28.62 -3.87
N LYS A 154 8.22 -28.43 -4.93
CA LYS A 154 7.67 -29.52 -5.73
C LYS A 154 8.78 -30.35 -6.38
N GLY A 155 9.82 -29.70 -6.92
CA GLY A 155 10.99 -30.39 -7.47
C GLY A 155 11.72 -31.25 -6.43
N LEU A 156 11.86 -30.78 -5.19
CA LEU A 156 12.41 -31.56 -4.09
C LEU A 156 11.50 -32.73 -3.69
N GLU A 157 10.18 -32.52 -3.68
CA GLU A 157 9.20 -33.56 -3.41
C GLU A 157 9.27 -34.69 -4.44
N ASP A 158 9.31 -34.34 -5.72
CA ASP A 158 9.43 -35.30 -6.82
C ASP A 158 10.76 -36.07 -6.75
N ALA A 159 11.86 -35.39 -6.39
CA ALA A 159 13.15 -36.03 -6.18
C ALA A 159 13.13 -37.01 -5.00
N LEU A 160 12.48 -36.63 -3.87
CA LEU A 160 12.27 -37.50 -2.71
C LEU A 160 11.40 -38.71 -3.05
N ALA A 161 10.32 -38.50 -3.80
CA ALA A 161 9.43 -39.58 -4.23
C ALA A 161 10.14 -40.56 -5.18
N ALA A 162 10.99 -40.06 -6.09
CA ALA A 162 11.78 -40.89 -6.99
C ALA A 162 12.80 -41.76 -6.25
N MET A 163 13.34 -41.29 -5.12
CA MET A 163 14.26 -42.08 -4.27
C MET A 163 13.55 -43.06 -3.32
N ALA A 164 12.24 -42.90 -3.12
CA ALA A 164 11.45 -43.77 -2.26
C ALA A 164 10.90 -45.02 -2.97
N ARG A 165 10.86 -44.99 -4.31
CA ARG A 165 10.51 -46.09 -5.21
C ARG A 165 11.70 -47.03 -5.38
#